data_AF-A0A173RRF2-F1
#
_entry.id   AF-A0A173RRF2-F1
#
_cell.length_a   1.000
_cell.length_b   1.000
_cell.length_c   1.000
_cell.angle_alpha   90.00
_cell.angle_beta   90.00
_cell.angle_gamma   90.00
#
_symmetry.space_group_name_H-M   'P 1'
#
loop_
_entity.id
_entity.type
_entity.pdbx_description
1 polymer ?
#
loop_
_entity_poly.entity_id
_entity_poly.type
_entity_poly.pdbx_seq_one_letter_code
_entity_poly.pdbx_strand_id
1 'polypeptide(L)'
;MHRLIGALLSSELKEQEKLDIIEHEYNIPISQEFREDVRIMCNLSTGIEERATERATKKATEKTSEKFILNMYKKGYTLDQIADVAGTGVDEVEAIIKKKEPAMA
;
A
#
# COMPACT_ATOMS: atom_id res chain seq x y z
N MET A 1 10.48 -11.98 32.41
CA MET A 1 10.53 -11.05 31.25
C MET A 1 10.86 -9.67 31.78
N HIS A 2 11.86 -8.99 31.23
CA HIS A 2 12.29 -7.68 31.72
C HIS A 2 11.28 -6.60 31.31
N ARG A 3 10.74 -5.81 32.26
CA ARG A 3 9.63 -4.87 32.02
C ARG A 3 9.93 -3.84 30.92
N LEU A 4 11.17 -3.34 30.81
CA LEU A 4 11.61 -2.45 29.74
C LEU A 4 11.43 -3.07 28.34
N ILE A 5 11.89 -4.31 28.16
CA ILE A 5 11.82 -5.02 26.88
C ILE A 5 10.36 -5.35 26.57
N GLY A 6 9.60 -5.74 27.60
CA GLY A 6 8.16 -5.96 27.49
C GLY A 6 7.41 -4.69 27.06
N ALA A 7 7.78 -3.52 27.61
CA ALA A 7 7.16 -2.26 27.25
C ALA A 7 7.46 -1.87 25.79
N LEU A 8 8.73 -1.92 25.39
CA LEU A 8 9.16 -1.59 24.03
C LEU A 8 8.46 -2.44 22.95
N LEU A 9 8.30 -3.74 23.21
CA LEU A 9 7.73 -4.69 22.26
C LEU A 9 6.20 -4.86 22.40
N SER A 10 5.58 -4.31 23.44
CA SER A 10 4.14 -4.47 23.68
C SER A 10 3.31 -3.85 22.56
N SER A 11 2.34 -4.60 22.03
CA SER A 11 1.31 -4.06 21.14
C SER A 11 0.15 -3.39 21.90
N GLU A 12 0.10 -3.53 23.22
CA GLU A 12 -0.98 -3.01 24.06
C GLU A 12 -0.69 -1.59 24.56
N LEU A 13 0.60 -1.28 24.80
CA LEU A 13 1.01 0.04 25.25
C LEU A 13 1.07 1.02 24.08
N LYS A 14 0.56 2.23 24.31
CA LYS A 14 0.71 3.34 23.37
C LYS A 14 2.15 3.86 23.37
N GLU A 15 2.50 4.54 22.30
CA GLU A 15 3.80 5.20 22.11
C GLU A 15 4.24 5.99 23.35
N GLN A 16 3.37 6.87 23.87
CA GLN A 16 3.71 7.68 25.04
C GLN A 16 3.93 6.85 26.31
N GLU A 17 3.12 5.80 26.54
CA GLU A 17 3.30 4.92 27.71
C GLU A 17 4.64 4.18 27.66
N LYS A 18 5.10 3.81 26.47
CA LYS A 18 6.42 3.21 26.28
C LYS A 18 7.53 4.21 26.61
N LEU A 19 7.41 5.45 26.12
CA LEU A 19 8.37 6.51 26.39
C LEU A 19 8.42 6.84 27.89
N ASP A 20 7.27 6.92 28.55
CA ASP A 20 7.17 7.20 29.99
C ASP A 20 7.85 6.10 30.84
N ILE A 21 7.69 4.83 30.47
CA ILE A 21 8.37 3.72 31.17
C ILE A 21 9.89 3.87 31.04
N ILE A 22 10.39 4.19 29.84
CA ILE A 22 11.84 4.34 29.60
C ILE A 22 12.38 5.54 30.38
N GLU A 23 11.68 6.67 30.32
CA GLU A 23 12.12 7.95 30.89
C GLU A 23 12.02 7.96 32.43
N HIS A 24 10.90 7.51 32.99
CA HIS A 24 10.60 7.70 34.40
C HIS A 24 10.80 6.45 35.27
N GLU A 25 10.60 5.24 34.73
CA GLU A 25 10.83 4.02 35.52
C GLU A 25 12.28 3.55 35.44
N TYR A 26 12.91 3.72 34.28
CA TYR A 26 14.29 3.30 34.05
C TYR A 26 15.29 4.45 34.08
N ASN A 27 14.83 5.70 34.24
CA ASN A 27 15.66 6.91 34.27
C ASN A 27 16.58 7.04 33.05
N ILE A 28 16.12 6.57 31.88
CA ILE A 28 16.86 6.69 30.63
C ILE A 28 16.38 7.97 29.94
N PRO A 29 17.23 9.00 29.79
CA PRO A 29 16.82 10.25 29.17
C PRO A 29 16.44 10.02 27.71
N ILE A 30 15.32 10.61 27.31
CA ILE A 30 14.77 10.47 25.97
C ILE A 30 15.10 11.70 25.12
N SER A 31 15.76 11.50 23.98
CA SER A 31 15.97 12.55 22.98
C SER A 31 14.76 12.68 22.06
N GLN A 32 14.61 13.83 21.39
CA GLN A 32 13.57 14.03 20.35
C GLN A 32 13.70 12.99 19.22
N GLU A 33 14.93 12.70 18.80
CA GLU A 33 15.23 11.67 17.78
C GLU A 33 14.73 10.30 18.23
N PHE A 34 14.98 9.90 19.47
CA PHE A 34 14.48 8.62 20.00
C PHE A 34 12.95 8.57 20.08
N ARG A 35 12.29 9.69 20.42
CA ARG A 35 10.82 9.78 20.38
C ARG A 35 10.30 9.55 18.97
N GLU A 36 10.97 10.16 17.98
CA GLU A 36 10.60 10.01 16.57
C GLU A 36 10.80 8.56 16.08
N ASP A 37 11.89 7.90 16.48
CA ASP A 37 12.14 6.49 16.16
C ASP A 37 11.06 5.57 16.76
N VAL A 38 10.71 5.76 18.05
CA VAL A 38 9.66 4.96 18.70
C VAL A 38 8.31 5.20 18.02
N ARG A 39 8.03 6.45 17.61
CA ARG A 39 6.84 6.80 16.86
C ARG A 39 6.78 6.10 15.50
N ILE A 40 7.87 6.14 14.74
CA ILE A 40 7.95 5.46 13.43
C ILE A 40 7.75 3.95 13.62
N MET A 41 8.40 3.36 14.63
CA MET A 41 8.27 1.93 14.93
C MET A 41 6.82 1.55 15.29
N CYS A 42 6.16 2.32 16.15
CA CYS A 42 4.80 2.03 16.61
C CYS A 42 3.77 2.15 15.48
N ASN A 43 4.00 3.05 14.52
CA ASN A 43 3.11 3.26 13.37
C ASN A 43 3.53 2.48 12.11
N LEU A 44 4.58 1.66 12.19
CA LEU A 44 5.11 0.93 11.04
C LEU A 44 4.08 -0.07 10.48
N SER A 45 3.36 -0.79 11.34
CA SER A 45 2.35 -1.76 10.93
C SER A 45 1.20 -1.10 10.16
N THR A 46 0.67 0.01 10.68
CA THR A 46 -0.35 0.83 10.01
C THR A 46 0.16 1.32 8.65
N GLY A 47 1.37 1.87 8.58
CA GLY A 47 1.95 2.32 7.31
C GLY A 47 2.21 1.17 6.32
N ILE A 48 2.38 -0.07 6.77
CA ILE A 48 2.44 -1.25 5.88
C ILE A 48 1.05 -1.63 5.39
N GLU A 49 0.05 -1.66 6.28
CA GLU A 49 -1.35 -1.99 5.95
C GLU A 49 -1.94 -0.99 4.94
N GLU A 50 -1.74 0.31 5.15
CA GLU A 50 -2.18 1.37 4.24
C GLU A 50 -1.56 1.20 2.86
N ARG A 51 -0.23 1.03 2.77
CA ARG A 51 0.47 0.81 1.49
C ARG A 51 0.05 -0.48 0.81
N ALA A 52 -0.23 -1.54 1.58
CA ALA A 52 -0.74 -2.80 1.03
C ALA A 52 -2.14 -2.61 0.44
N THR A 53 -3.01 -1.88 1.13
CA THR A 53 -4.37 -1.56 0.70
C THR A 53 -4.38 -0.69 -0.56
N GLU A 54 -3.53 0.34 -0.60
CA GLU A 54 -3.35 1.21 -1.77
C GLU A 54 -2.91 0.38 -2.99
N ARG A 55 -1.87 -0.45 -2.83
CA ARG A 55 -1.37 -1.34 -3.89
C ARG A 55 -2.43 -2.33 -4.37
N ALA A 56 -3.18 -2.92 -3.44
CA ALA A 56 -4.25 -3.86 -3.77
C ALA A 56 -5.38 -3.17 -4.56
N THR A 57 -5.78 -1.98 -4.13
CA THR A 57 -6.82 -1.17 -4.78
C THR A 57 -6.40 -0.78 -6.19
N LYS A 58 -5.18 -0.24 -6.34
CA LYS A 58 -4.61 0.12 -7.65
C LYS A 58 -4.55 -1.09 -8.59
N LYS A 59 -4.08 -2.24 -8.10
CA LYS A 59 -4.01 -3.47 -8.90
C LYS A 59 -5.39 -3.97 -9.30
N ALA A 60 -6.40 -3.83 -8.43
CA ALA A 60 -7.78 -4.22 -8.72
C ALA A 60 -8.42 -3.31 -9.77
N THR A 61 -8.19 -2.00 -9.70
CA THR A 61 -8.67 -1.04 -10.71
C THR A 61 -8.00 -1.30 -12.05
N GLU A 62 -6.67 -1.44 -12.10
CA GLU A 62 -5.93 -1.77 -13.33
C GLU A 62 -6.45 -3.06 -13.97
N LYS A 63 -6.61 -4.13 -13.18
CA LYS A 63 -7.12 -5.42 -13.68
C LYS A 63 -8.56 -5.31 -14.22
N THR A 64 -9.39 -4.47 -13.62
CA THR A 64 -10.76 -4.25 -14.07
C THR A 64 -10.79 -3.49 -15.39
N SER A 65 -10.00 -2.41 -15.51
CA SER A 65 -9.83 -1.65 -16.74
C SER A 65 -9.26 -2.51 -17.87
N GLU A 66 -8.21 -3.30 -17.61
CA GLU A 66 -7.65 -4.25 -18.57
C GLU A 66 -8.72 -5.24 -19.06
N LYS A 67 -9.48 -5.86 -18.13
CA LYS A 67 -10.53 -6.82 -18.49
C LYS A 67 -11.62 -6.18 -19.36
N PHE A 68 -12.00 -4.94 -19.04
CA PHE A 68 -12.99 -4.19 -19.81
C PHE A 68 -12.51 -3.89 -21.23
N ILE A 69 -11.28 -3.37 -21.37
CA ILE A 69 -10.62 -3.09 -22.65
C ILE A 69 -10.57 -4.34 -23.52
N LEU A 70 -10.10 -5.47 -22.97
CA LEU A 70 -10.00 -6.73 -23.70
C LEU A 70 -11.37 -7.25 -24.15
N ASN A 71 -12.41 -7.09 -23.33
CA ASN A 71 -13.76 -7.50 -23.69
C ASN A 71 -14.34 -6.66 -24.84
N MET A 72 -14.09 -5.35 -24.86
CA MET A 72 -14.49 -4.51 -25.99
C MET A 72 -13.71 -4.87 -27.25
N TYR A 73 -12.40 -5.04 -27.15
CA TYR A 73 -11.58 -5.46 -28.29
C TYR A 73 -12.08 -6.79 -28.89
N LYS A 74 -12.36 -7.80 -28.05
CA LYS A 74 -12.94 -9.08 -28.48
C LYS A 74 -14.32 -8.96 -29.15
N LYS A 75 -15.08 -7.89 -28.84
CA LYS A 75 -16.37 -7.60 -29.48
C LYS A 75 -16.24 -6.83 -30.79
N GLY A 76 -15.03 -6.48 -31.21
CA GLY A 76 -14.74 -5.81 -32.49
C GLY A 76 -14.81 -4.28 -32.46
N TYR A 77 -14.76 -3.66 -31.27
CA TYR A 77 -14.66 -2.19 -31.17
C TYR A 77 -13.29 -1.70 -31.66
N THR A 78 -13.25 -0.51 -32.26
CA THR A 78 -11.97 0.10 -32.68
C THR A 78 -11.16 0.58 -31.48
N LEU A 79 -9.84 0.70 -31.63
CA LEU A 79 -8.98 1.18 -30.55
C LEU A 79 -9.37 2.61 -30.11
N ASP A 80 -9.74 3.49 -31.06
CA ASP A 80 -10.23 4.82 -30.76
C ASP A 80 -11.50 4.82 -29.90
N GLN A 81 -12.46 3.93 -30.20
CA GLN A 81 -13.70 3.80 -29.41
C GLN A 81 -13.42 3.28 -28.00
N ILE A 82 -12.50 2.34 -27.87
CA ILE A 82 -12.13 1.78 -26.57
C ILE A 82 -11.40 2.84 -25.73
N ALA A 83 -10.47 3.57 -26.34
CA ALA A 83 -9.73 4.66 -25.71
C ALA A 83 -10.66 5.75 -25.17
N ASP A 84 -11.61 6.19 -25.99
CA ASP A 84 -12.63 7.18 -25.61
C ASP A 84 -13.47 6.71 -24.39
N VAL A 85 -14.00 5.49 -24.43
CA VAL A 85 -14.84 4.95 -23.35
C VAL A 85 -14.03 4.65 -22.08
N ALA A 86 -12.79 4.19 -22.22
CA ALA A 86 -11.91 3.88 -21.09
C ALA A 86 -11.23 5.13 -20.51
N GLY A 87 -11.34 6.29 -21.16
CA GLY A 87 -10.72 7.54 -20.72
C GLY A 87 -9.19 7.48 -20.72
N THR A 88 -8.60 6.75 -21.67
CA THR A 88 -7.14 6.59 -21.83
C THR A 88 -6.73 6.79 -23.30
N GLY A 89 -5.43 6.82 -23.58
CA GLY A 89 -4.88 6.95 -24.93
C GLY A 89 -4.93 5.64 -25.73
N VAL A 90 -5.01 5.77 -27.05
CA VAL A 90 -4.98 4.63 -27.99
C VAL A 90 -3.71 3.79 -27.82
N ASP A 91 -2.56 4.43 -27.58
CA ASP A 91 -1.28 3.74 -27.34
C ASP A 91 -1.33 2.84 -26.09
N GLU A 92 -2.03 3.26 -25.03
CA GLU A 92 -2.17 2.48 -23.81
C GLU A 92 -3.10 1.27 -24.02
N VAL A 93 -4.19 1.47 -24.76
CA VAL A 93 -5.08 0.37 -25.19
C VAL A 93 -4.31 -0.66 -26.01
N GLU A 94 -3.50 -0.22 -26.97
CA GLU A 94 -2.68 -1.12 -27.80
C GLU A 94 -1.66 -1.90 -26.96
N ALA A 95 -1.00 -1.24 -26.01
CA ALA A 95 -0.04 -1.88 -25.11
C ALA A 95 -0.70 -2.96 -24.22
N ILE A 96 -1.91 -2.70 -23.70
CA ILE A 96 -2.68 -3.65 -22.88
C ILE A 96 -3.06 -4.89 -23.70
N ILE A 97 -3.52 -4.70 -24.95
CA ILE A 97 -3.88 -5.81 -25.85
C ILE A 97 -2.64 -6.67 -26.14
N LYS A 98 -1.54 -6.07 -26.62
CA LYS A 98 -0.28 -6.79 -26.94
C LYS A 98 0.27 -7.59 -25.76
N LYS A 99 0.24 -7.01 -24.55
CA LYS A 99 0.70 -7.67 -23.33
C LYS A 99 -0.12 -8.91 -22.97
N LYS A 100 -1.38 -8.98 -23.39
CA LYS A 100 -2.35 -10.02 -22.98
C LYS A 100 -2.77 -10.95 -24.12
N GLU A 101 -2.40 -10.67 -25.36
CA GLU A 101 -2.51 -11.56 -26.53
C GLU A 101 -2.09 -13.02 -26.24
N PRO A 102 -0.93 -13.31 -25.61
CA PRO A 102 -0.54 -14.70 -25.34
C PRO A 102 -1.42 -15.41 -24.31
N ALA A 103 -2.26 -14.69 -23.56
CA ALA A 103 -3.22 -15.25 -22.60
C ALA A 103 -4.66 -15.31 -23.17
N MET A 104 -4.85 -14.90 -24.43
CA MET A 104 -6.14 -14.91 -25.13
C MET A 104 -6.28 -16.08 -26.12
N ALA A 105 -5.20 -16.81 -26.40
CA ALA A 105 -5.16 -18.04 -27.20
C ALA A 105 -5.59 -19.26 -26.38
#